data_AF-A0A8T5I2Z6-F1
#
_entry.id   AF-A0A8T5I2Z6-F1
#
_cell.length_a   1.000
_cell.length_b   1.000
_cell.length_c   1.000
_cell.angle_alpha   90.00
_cell.angle_beta   90.00
_cell.angle_gamma   90.00
#
_symmetry.space_group_name_H-M   'P 1'
#
loop_
_entity.id
_entity.type
_entity.pdbx_description
1 polymer ?
#
loop_
_entity_poly.entity_id
_entity_poly.type
_entity_poly.pdbx_seq_one_letter_code
_entity_poly.pdbx_strand_id
1 'polypeptide(L)' 'MNKLSDLVNWFADKNKVMVALSGGVDSAVVAYAAFQALGNSAIAVTA' A
#
# COMPACT_ATOMS: atom_id res chain seq x y z
N MET A 1 -14.31 3.03 13.20
CA MET A 1 -13.46 2.54 12.09
C MET A 1 -12.03 2.96 12.36
N ASN A 2 -11.05 2.07 12.13
CA ASN A 2 -9.63 2.37 12.32
C ASN A 2 -9.08 2.92 11.00
N LYS A 3 -8.40 4.09 11.01
CA LYS A 3 -7.87 4.76 9.81
C LYS A 3 -6.98 3.85 8.95
N LEU A 4 -6.24 2.92 9.57
CA LEU A 4 -5.44 1.96 8.83
C LEU A 4 -6.30 0.99 8.02
N SER A 5 -7.42 0.53 8.57
CA SER A 5 -8.37 -0.32 7.85
C SER A 5 -9.01 0.41 6.67
N ASP A 6 -9.28 1.71 6.83
CA ASP A 6 -9.81 2.54 5.74
C ASP A 6 -8.80 2.67 4.59
N LEU A 7 -7.50 2.81 4.92
CA LEU A 7 -6.43 2.84 3.93
C LEU A 7 -6.25 1.50 3.22
N VAL A 8 -6.32 0.37 3.93
CA VAL A 8 -6.29 -0.97 3.31
C VAL A 8 -7.48 -1.15 2.37
N ASN A 9 -8.68 -0.78 2.82
CA ASN A 9 -9.90 -0.89 2.00
C ASN A 9 -9.88 0.02 0.77
N TRP A 10 -9.17 1.16 0.82
CA TRP A 10 -9.01 2.05 -0.33
C TRP A 10 -8.32 1.35 -1.52
N PHE A 11 -7.53 0.31 -1.28
CA PHE A 11 -6.88 -0.48 -2.32
C PHE A 11 -7.76 -1.59 -2.89
N ALA A 12 -8.88 -1.95 -2.26
CA ALA A 12 -9.66 -3.17 -2.57
C ALA A 12 -10.27 -3.19 -3.99
N ASP A 13 -10.50 -2.04 -4.61
CA ASP A 13 -11.02 -1.88 -5.97
C ASP A 13 -9.91 -1.71 -7.03
N LYS A 14 -8.63 -1.78 -6.64
CA LYS A 14 -7.49 -1.69 -7.56
C LYS A 14 -7.03 -3.09 -7.97
N ASN A 15 -6.69 -3.28 -9.25
CA ASN A 15 -6.23 -4.57 -9.75
C ASN A 15 -4.73 -4.82 -9.44
N LYS A 16 -3.89 -3.79 -9.62
CA LYS A 16 -2.44 -3.82 -9.37
C LYS A 16 -1.95 -2.41 -9.08
N VAL A 17 -1.00 -2.26 -8.16
CA VAL A 17 -0.46 -0.94 -7.78
C VAL A 17 1.07 -0.96 -7.70
N MET A 18 1.67 0.20 -7.97
CA MET A 18 3.07 0.50 -7.71
C MET A 18 3.15 1.61 -6.66
N VAL A 19 3.94 1.40 -5.60
CA VAL A 19 4.15 2.37 -4.52
C VAL A 19 5.58 2.88 -4.57
N ALA A 20 5.75 4.20 -4.68
CA ALA A 20 7.06 4.83 -4.52
C ALA A 20 7.49 4.76 -3.05
N LEU A 21 8.57 4.02 -2.79
CA LEU A 21 9.10 3.80 -1.45
C LEU A 21 10.37 4.65 -1.27
N SER A 22 10.29 5.68 -0.44
CA SER A 22 11.44 6.58 -0.16
C SER A 22 12.29 6.13 1.02
N GLY A 23 11.88 5.08 1.74
CA GLY A 23 12.46 4.65 3.00
C GLY A 23 11.88 5.35 4.23
N GLY A 24 11.07 6.41 4.05
CA GLY A 24 10.34 7.07 5.13
C GLY A 24 9.10 6.29 5.59
N VAL A 25 8.70 6.51 6.85
CA VAL A 25 7.56 5.81 7.49
C VAL A 25 6.25 5.97 6.72
N ASP A 26 5.99 7.15 6.14
CA ASP A 26 4.76 7.40 5.40
C ASP A 26 4.66 6.48 4.17
N SER A 27 5.72 6.43 3.38
CA SER A 27 5.79 5.56 2.20
C SER A 27 5.74 4.07 2.57
N ALA A 28 6.32 3.70 3.72
CA ALA A 28 6.28 2.33 4.23
C ALA A 28 4.87 1.91 4.66
N VAL A 29 4.11 2.79 5.32
CA VAL A 29 2.72 2.53 5.71
C VAL A 29 1.82 2.36 4.48
N VAL A 30 2.02 3.17 3.43
CA VAL A 30 1.28 3.03 2.17
C VAL A 30 1.63 1.70 1.47
N ALA A 31 2.92 1.35 1.39
CA ALA A 31 3.36 0.08 0.81
C ALA A 31 2.80 -1.13 1.59
N TYR A 32 2.81 -1.05 2.91
CA TYR A 32 2.22 -2.06 3.79
C TYR A 32 0.71 -2.21 3.53
N ALA A 33 -0.05 -1.12 3.53
CA ALA A 33 -1.49 -1.18 3.31
C ALA A 33 -1.85 -1.72 1.92
N ALA A 34 -1.08 -1.35 0.88
CA ALA A 34 -1.24 -1.89 -0.46
C ALA A 34 -1.01 -3.41 -0.51
N PHE A 35 0.05 -3.90 0.16
CA PHE A 35 0.34 -5.34 0.23
C PHE A 35 -0.72 -6.10 1.03
N GLN A 36 -1.23 -5.53 2.12
CA GLN A 36 -2.32 -6.14 2.91
C GLN A 36 -3.60 -6.32 2.09
N ALA A 37 -3.90 -5.40 1.17
CA ALA A 37 -5.10 -5.46 0.34
C ALA A 37 -4.94 -6.35 -0.91
N LEU A 38 -3.76 -6.31 -1.55
CA LEU A 38 -3.56 -6.84 -2.91
C LEU A 38 -2.49 -7.94 -3.01
N GLY A 39 -1.77 -8.21 -1.93
CA GLY A 39 -0.67 -9.19 -1.90
C GLY A 39 0.37 -8.92 -3.01
N ASN A 40 0.67 -9.94 -3.80
CA ASN A 40 1.63 -9.88 -4.91
C ASN A 40 1.24 -8.90 -6.05
N SER A 41 0.02 -8.35 -6.04
CA SER A 41 -0.40 -7.28 -6.95
C SER A 41 0.01 -5.87 -6.46
N ALA A 42 0.69 -5.74 -5.32
CA ALA A 42 1.33 -4.50 -4.90
C ALA A 42 2.86 -4.62 -5.02
N ILE A 43 3.49 -3.68 -5.73
CA ILE A 43 4.97 -3.59 -5.82
C ILE A 43 5.46 -2.28 -5.24
N ALA A 44 6.40 -2.34 -4.31
CA ALA A 44 7.12 -1.18 -3.80
C ALA A 44 8.40 -0.96 -4.61
N VAL A 45 8.66 0.26 -5.04
CA VAL A 45 9.81 0.62 -5.88
C VAL A 45 10.59 1.74 -5.20
N THR A 46 11.89 1.53 -5.02
CA THR A 46 12.86 2.54 -4.55
C THR A 46 13.86 2.86 -5.66
N ALA A 47 14.36 4.10 -5.68
CA ALA A 47 15.52 4.49 -6.50
C ALA A 47 16.83 3.98 -5.88
#